data_AF-A0A8H3J0D4-F1
#
_entry.id   AF-A0A8H3J0D4-F1
#
_cell.length_a   1.000
_cell.length_b   1.000
_cell.length_c   1.000
_cell.angle_alpha   90.00
_cell.angle_beta   90.00
_cell.angle_gamma   90.00
#
_symmetry.space_group_name_H-M   'P 1'
#
loop_
_entity.id
_entity.type
_entity.pdbx_description
1 polymer ?
#
loop_
_entity_poly.entity_id
_entity_poly.type
_entity_poly.pdbx_seq_one_letter_code
_entity_poly.pdbx_strand_id
1 'polypeptide(L)'
;MVQVLSRHGARYPTASKTVSYNRTIQKIKSKVNRFSGECAFLKDYEYTLGADQLTLFGQQEMVNSGIKFYRRYRSLAKHLDPFVRASSEVRVVESAQNFTQGYHQVKRADLAASIEGSGPLNILVISEADGSNNTLNHGLCSAFEDDAPFDETASDAQSTWLSIFIPPITARLNKNLAGANLSSSETISMMDLCPFNTVASAAGAVSPFCHLFSQREWRQYDYYQSLGKYYGYSFGNALGPSQGVGFTNELIARLTDSPVVDSTSSNHTLDSRNVTFPLSRGPSLYADFSHDNDMTAIFSAL
;
A
#
# COMPACT_ATOMS: atom_id res chain seq x y z
N MET A 1 -7.79 24.07 6.39
CA MET A 1 -8.07 22.83 5.66
C MET A 1 -7.08 21.76 6.13
N VAL A 2 -7.48 20.49 6.18
CA VAL A 2 -6.59 19.34 6.41
C VAL A 2 -6.90 18.27 5.37
N GLN A 3 -5.86 17.80 4.69
CA GLN A 3 -5.89 16.67 3.77
C GLN A 3 -5.16 15.49 4.41
N VAL A 4 -5.73 14.29 4.36
CA VAL A 4 -5.00 13.03 4.52
C VAL A 4 -5.03 12.26 3.20
N LEU A 5 -3.85 11.81 2.77
CA LEU A 5 -3.69 10.80 1.72
C LEU A 5 -3.20 9.53 2.41
N SER A 6 -3.96 8.44 2.33
CA SER A 6 -3.70 7.19 3.03
C SER A 6 -3.58 6.04 2.04
N ARG A 7 -2.63 5.14 2.31
CA ARG A 7 -2.64 3.81 1.69
C ARG A 7 -3.77 2.99 2.30
N HIS A 8 -4.15 1.90 1.62
CA HIS A 8 -4.76 0.75 2.27
C HIS A 8 -3.90 0.18 3.43
N GLY A 9 -4.55 -0.50 4.40
CA GLY A 9 -3.87 -1.17 5.50
C GLY A 9 -3.12 -2.45 5.10
N ALA A 10 -2.52 -3.15 6.06
CA ALA A 10 -1.87 -4.43 5.80
C ALA A 10 -2.82 -5.46 5.14
N ARG A 11 -2.27 -6.23 4.20
CA ARG A 11 -3.02 -7.16 3.35
C ARG A 11 -2.31 -8.49 3.18
N TYR A 12 -3.04 -9.48 2.71
CA TYR A 12 -2.47 -10.70 2.16
C TYR A 12 -1.67 -10.42 0.88
N PRO A 13 -0.78 -11.35 0.45
CA PRO A 13 -0.13 -11.26 -0.86
C PRO A 13 -1.16 -11.12 -1.99
N THR A 14 -0.73 -10.62 -3.15
CA THR A 14 -1.63 -10.66 -4.31
C THR A 14 -1.91 -12.10 -4.73
N ALA A 15 -3.01 -12.38 -5.44
CA ALA A 15 -3.33 -13.74 -5.90
C ALA A 15 -2.14 -14.42 -6.61
N SER A 16 -1.46 -13.70 -7.52
CA SER A 16 -0.28 -14.21 -8.24
C SER A 16 0.90 -14.51 -7.32
N LYS A 17 1.17 -13.64 -6.33
CA LYS A 17 2.23 -13.86 -5.34
C LYS A 17 1.88 -14.99 -4.38
N THR A 18 0.62 -15.15 -3.97
CA THR A 18 0.17 -16.28 -3.15
C THR A 18 0.47 -17.61 -3.84
N VAL A 19 0.20 -17.73 -5.15
CA VAL A 19 0.56 -18.92 -5.93
C VAL A 19 2.07 -19.15 -5.94
N SER A 20 2.87 -18.10 -6.16
CA SER A 20 4.33 -18.21 -6.21
C SER A 20 4.96 -18.59 -4.86
N TYR A 21 4.50 -17.98 -3.77
CA TYR A 21 5.00 -18.27 -2.43
C TYR A 21 4.62 -19.68 -1.99
N ASN A 22 3.36 -20.09 -2.21
CA ASN A 22 2.95 -21.46 -1.89
C ASN A 22 3.76 -22.48 -2.71
N ARG A 23 3.99 -22.23 -3.99
CA ARG A 23 4.86 -23.09 -4.83
C ARG A 23 6.27 -23.22 -4.25
N THR A 24 6.86 -22.12 -3.76
CA THR A 24 8.18 -22.13 -3.11
C THR A 24 8.17 -23.03 -1.86
N ILE A 25 7.13 -22.92 -1.03
CA ILE A 25 6.96 -23.75 0.17
C ILE A 25 6.76 -25.22 -0.19
N GLN A 26 5.92 -25.55 -1.17
CA GLN A 26 5.72 -26.93 -1.64
C GLN A 26 7.01 -27.54 -2.20
N LYS A 27 7.81 -26.76 -2.93
CA LYS A 27 9.13 -27.19 -3.40
C LYS A 27 10.05 -27.53 -2.23
N ILE A 28 10.13 -26.67 -1.21
CA ILE A 28 10.92 -26.94 0.00
C ILE A 28 10.44 -28.22 0.69
N LYS A 29 9.12 -28.34 0.96
CA LYS A 29 8.55 -29.51 1.66
C LYS A 29 8.72 -30.83 0.90
N SER A 30 8.74 -30.79 -0.45
CA SER A 30 8.90 -31.99 -1.28
C SER A 30 10.35 -32.42 -1.51
N LYS A 31 11.33 -31.52 -1.32
CA LYS A 31 12.74 -31.78 -1.62
C LYS A 31 13.65 -31.86 -0.39
N VAL A 32 13.24 -31.30 0.73
CA VAL A 32 14.03 -31.26 1.97
C VAL A 32 13.61 -32.37 2.92
N ASN A 33 14.53 -33.26 3.25
CA ASN A 33 14.25 -34.42 4.13
C ASN A 33 14.38 -34.11 5.63
N ARG A 34 15.15 -33.07 6.00
CA ARG A 34 15.41 -32.72 7.40
C ARG A 34 15.35 -31.21 7.59
N PHE A 35 14.44 -30.78 8.44
CA PHE A 35 14.33 -29.41 8.91
C PHE A 35 14.95 -29.30 10.29
N SER A 36 15.86 -28.35 10.49
CA SER A 36 16.57 -28.18 11.77
C SER A 36 16.99 -26.73 11.98
N GLY A 37 17.40 -26.40 13.20
CA GLY A 37 17.77 -25.03 13.57
C GLY A 37 16.64 -24.05 13.32
N GLU A 38 16.98 -22.87 12.79
CA GLU A 38 16.02 -21.81 12.46
C GLU A 38 14.99 -22.22 11.38
N CYS A 39 15.30 -23.24 10.58
CA CYS A 39 14.40 -23.77 9.56
C CYS A 39 13.44 -24.87 10.07
N ALA A 40 13.53 -25.26 11.35
CA ALA A 40 12.75 -26.39 11.89
C ALA A 40 11.22 -26.19 11.72
N PHE A 41 10.74 -24.96 11.88
CA PHE A 41 9.31 -24.65 11.77
C PHE A 41 8.74 -24.94 10.37
N LEU A 42 9.56 -24.94 9.31
CA LEU A 42 9.11 -25.17 7.94
C LEU A 42 8.57 -26.59 7.72
N LYS A 43 8.93 -27.54 8.60
CA LYS A 43 8.38 -28.90 8.58
C LYS A 43 6.86 -28.88 8.72
N ASP A 44 6.38 -28.12 9.70
CA ASP A 44 4.97 -28.08 10.10
C ASP A 44 4.26 -26.83 9.56
N TYR A 45 5.00 -25.90 8.93
CA TYR A 45 4.42 -24.74 8.28
C TYR A 45 3.48 -25.16 7.14
N GLU A 46 2.27 -24.59 7.15
CA GLU A 46 1.28 -24.69 6.10
C GLU A 46 0.98 -23.29 5.56
N TYR A 47 0.92 -23.17 4.23
CA TYR A 47 0.57 -21.90 3.61
C TYR A 47 -0.95 -21.70 3.70
N THR A 48 -1.39 -20.84 4.62
CA THR A 48 -2.82 -20.54 4.86
C THR A 48 -3.17 -19.07 4.60
N LEU A 49 -2.23 -18.29 4.05
CA LEU A 49 -2.47 -16.89 3.71
C LEU A 49 -3.53 -16.78 2.61
N GLY A 50 -4.37 -15.76 2.71
CA GLY A 50 -5.35 -15.40 1.69
C GLY A 50 -4.71 -14.74 0.45
N ALA A 51 -5.54 -14.00 -0.28
CA ALA A 51 -5.09 -13.20 -1.42
C ALA A 51 -5.80 -11.85 -1.45
N ASP A 52 -5.05 -10.79 -1.77
CA ASP A 52 -5.44 -9.42 -2.07
C ASP A 52 -6.08 -8.61 -0.93
N GLN A 53 -6.91 -9.24 -0.10
CA GLN A 53 -7.71 -8.57 0.92
C GLN A 53 -6.89 -8.13 2.13
N LEU A 54 -7.45 -7.15 2.86
CA LEU A 54 -6.89 -6.73 4.14
C LEU A 54 -6.84 -7.90 5.11
N THR A 55 -5.81 -7.91 5.96
CA THR A 55 -5.81 -8.77 7.14
C THR A 55 -6.60 -8.09 8.26
N LEU A 56 -6.98 -8.84 9.30
CA LEU A 56 -7.59 -8.25 10.50
C LEU A 56 -6.67 -7.20 11.15
N PHE A 57 -5.35 -7.41 11.08
CA PHE A 57 -4.36 -6.42 11.51
C PHE A 57 -4.48 -5.13 10.69
N GLY A 58 -4.53 -5.23 9.36
CA GLY A 58 -4.65 -4.07 8.47
C GLY A 58 -5.97 -3.31 8.62
N GLN A 59 -7.09 -4.02 8.82
CA GLN A 59 -8.36 -3.38 9.17
C GLN A 59 -8.22 -2.54 10.45
N GLN A 60 -7.59 -3.10 11.50
CA GLN A 60 -7.37 -2.40 12.75
C GLN A 60 -6.38 -1.23 12.61
N GLU A 61 -5.36 -1.32 11.75
CA GLU A 61 -4.50 -0.18 11.41
C GLU A 61 -5.31 1.00 10.89
N MET A 62 -6.29 0.73 10.02
CA MET A 62 -7.12 1.78 9.43
C MET A 62 -8.11 2.37 10.45
N VAL A 63 -8.71 1.55 11.31
CA VAL A 63 -9.49 2.04 12.47
C VAL A 63 -8.62 2.95 13.34
N ASN A 64 -7.42 2.51 13.69
CA ASN A 64 -6.47 3.28 14.49
C ASN A 64 -6.06 4.59 13.81
N SER A 65 -5.90 4.57 12.49
CA SER A 65 -5.59 5.76 11.67
C SER A 65 -6.72 6.79 11.75
N GLY A 66 -7.98 6.36 11.62
CA GLY A 66 -9.16 7.24 11.78
C GLY A 66 -9.27 7.86 13.17
N ILE A 67 -9.07 7.04 14.21
CA ILE A 67 -9.00 7.48 15.62
C ILE A 67 -7.92 8.56 15.79
N LYS A 68 -6.72 8.30 15.24
CA LYS A 68 -5.58 9.21 15.36
C LYS A 68 -5.82 10.51 14.60
N PHE A 69 -6.42 10.46 13.41
CA PHE A 69 -6.79 11.63 12.62
C PHE A 69 -7.78 12.52 13.38
N TYR A 70 -8.86 11.94 13.91
CA TYR A 70 -9.83 12.67 14.73
C TYR A 70 -9.15 13.38 15.90
N ARG A 71 -8.38 12.63 16.71
CA ARG A 71 -7.72 13.17 17.91
C ARG A 71 -6.74 14.29 17.56
N ARG A 72 -5.95 14.10 16.50
CA ARG A 72 -4.97 15.08 16.04
C ARG A 72 -5.61 16.39 15.61
N TYR A 73 -6.73 16.31 14.88
CA TYR A 73 -7.42 17.48 14.32
C TYR A 73 -8.74 17.78 15.02
N ARG A 74 -8.84 17.41 16.31
CA ARG A 74 -10.08 17.46 17.10
C ARG A 74 -10.78 18.82 17.04
N SER A 75 -10.02 19.91 17.06
CA SER A 75 -10.56 21.28 17.00
C SER A 75 -11.46 21.52 15.78
N LEU A 76 -11.15 20.89 14.64
CA LEU A 76 -11.94 20.89 13.42
C LEU A 76 -12.91 19.70 13.38
N ALA A 77 -12.41 18.51 13.67
CA ALA A 77 -13.14 17.24 13.52
C ALA A 77 -14.37 17.10 14.43
N LYS A 78 -14.42 17.81 15.56
CA LYS A 78 -15.62 17.87 16.41
C LYS A 78 -16.81 18.57 15.72
N HIS A 79 -16.56 19.39 14.69
CA HIS A 79 -17.58 20.15 13.96
C HIS A 79 -17.75 19.72 12.51
N LEU A 80 -16.81 18.94 11.96
CA LEU A 80 -16.75 18.59 10.55
C LEU A 80 -16.66 17.09 10.36
N ASP A 81 -17.07 16.62 9.19
CA ASP A 81 -16.74 15.30 8.69
C ASP A 81 -15.86 15.45 7.44
N PRO A 82 -14.87 14.56 7.23
CA PRO A 82 -14.06 14.62 6.02
C PRO A 82 -14.89 14.28 4.78
N PHE A 83 -14.62 14.97 3.68
CA PHE A 83 -15.00 14.47 2.36
C PHE A 83 -14.07 13.31 1.99
N VAL A 84 -14.62 12.15 1.67
CA VAL A 84 -13.85 10.91 1.51
C VAL A 84 -13.91 10.40 0.08
N ARG A 85 -12.75 10.14 -0.52
CA ARG A 85 -12.64 9.39 -1.79
C ARG A 85 -11.74 8.17 -1.62
N ALA A 86 -11.99 7.14 -2.42
CA ALA A 86 -11.17 5.94 -2.45
C ALA A 86 -11.03 5.45 -3.89
N SER A 87 -9.84 4.99 -4.24
CA SER A 87 -9.66 4.24 -5.48
C SER A 87 -10.42 2.89 -5.43
N SER A 88 -10.95 2.44 -6.56
CA SER A 88 -11.91 1.33 -6.68
C SER A 88 -11.29 -0.07 -6.60
N GLU A 89 -10.41 -0.26 -5.62
CA GLU A 89 -9.90 -1.57 -5.22
C GLU A 89 -10.51 -1.98 -3.88
N VAL A 90 -10.89 -3.25 -3.73
CA VAL A 90 -11.64 -3.73 -2.55
C VAL A 90 -10.91 -3.40 -1.24
N ARG A 91 -9.60 -3.69 -1.17
CA ARG A 91 -8.76 -3.37 0.00
C ARG A 91 -8.64 -1.86 0.29
N VAL A 92 -8.73 -1.01 -0.73
CA VAL A 92 -8.63 0.46 -0.58
C VAL A 92 -9.96 1.02 -0.08
N VAL A 93 -11.08 0.58 -0.66
CA VAL A 93 -12.43 0.95 -0.20
C VAL A 93 -12.68 0.47 1.23
N GLU A 94 -12.32 -0.78 1.54
CA GLU A 94 -12.42 -1.33 2.90
C GLU A 94 -11.55 -0.54 3.90
N SER A 95 -10.39 -0.06 3.48
CA SER A 95 -9.53 0.78 4.31
C SER A 95 -10.17 2.14 4.62
N ALA A 96 -10.82 2.76 3.64
CA ALA A 96 -11.59 3.98 3.84
C ALA A 96 -12.77 3.76 4.81
N GLN A 97 -13.47 2.63 4.68
CA GLN A 97 -14.56 2.25 5.59
C GLN A 97 -14.06 2.09 7.03
N ASN A 98 -12.97 1.35 7.25
CA ASN A 98 -12.38 1.16 8.57
C ASN A 98 -11.85 2.49 9.18
N PHE A 99 -11.23 3.35 8.37
CA PHE A 99 -10.82 4.68 8.82
C PHE A 99 -11.99 5.52 9.29
N THR A 100 -13.05 5.61 8.47
CA THR A 100 -14.24 6.40 8.81
C THR A 100 -14.98 5.84 10.02
N GLN A 101 -14.98 4.51 10.20
CA GLN A 101 -15.48 3.86 11.41
C GLN A 101 -14.70 4.33 12.66
N GLY A 102 -13.37 4.28 12.64
CA GLY A 102 -12.53 4.71 13.76
C GLY A 102 -12.67 6.20 14.06
N TYR A 103 -12.74 7.04 13.02
CA TYR A 103 -13.00 8.48 13.15
C TYR A 103 -14.34 8.74 13.88
N HIS A 104 -15.42 8.12 13.41
CA HIS A 104 -16.75 8.31 14.00
C HIS A 104 -16.90 7.72 15.40
N GLN A 105 -16.21 6.61 15.69
CA GLN A 105 -16.21 6.02 17.02
C GLN A 105 -15.77 7.05 18.07
N VAL A 106 -14.68 7.78 17.79
CA VAL A 106 -14.15 8.80 18.70
C VAL A 106 -15.02 10.05 18.67
N LYS A 107 -15.50 10.47 17.49
CA LYS A 107 -16.40 11.63 17.38
C LYS A 107 -17.66 11.47 18.23
N ARG A 108 -18.31 10.30 18.21
CA ARG A 108 -19.50 10.04 19.03
C ARG A 108 -19.22 10.00 20.53
N ALA A 109 -18.00 9.65 20.92
CA ALA A 109 -17.58 9.64 22.32
C ALA A 109 -17.16 11.04 22.82
N ASP A 110 -17.01 12.02 21.93
CA ASP A 110 -16.62 13.38 22.27
C ASP A 110 -17.84 14.25 22.61
N LEU A 111 -17.97 14.61 23.90
CA LEU A 111 -19.08 15.43 24.42
C LEU A 111 -19.16 16.82 23.80
N ALA A 112 -18.09 17.32 23.18
CA ALA A 112 -18.07 18.63 22.52
C ALA A 112 -18.30 18.53 21.00
N ALA A 113 -18.52 17.32 20.46
CA ALA A 113 -18.74 17.12 19.03
C ALA A 113 -20.21 17.32 18.66
N SER A 114 -20.42 17.92 17.49
CA SER A 114 -21.73 17.86 16.84
C SER A 114 -21.91 16.46 16.25
N ILE A 115 -22.95 15.77 16.69
CA ILE A 115 -23.32 14.42 16.24
C ILE A 115 -24.56 14.42 15.33
N GLU A 116 -25.16 15.58 15.09
CA GLU A 116 -26.31 15.69 14.20
C GLU A 116 -25.89 15.36 12.77
N GLY A 117 -26.53 14.37 12.15
CA GLY A 117 -26.15 13.87 10.83
C GLY A 117 -24.92 12.96 10.78
N SER A 118 -24.39 12.48 11.92
CA SER A 118 -23.20 11.60 11.99
C SER A 118 -23.48 10.14 11.57
N GLY A 119 -24.14 9.94 10.42
CA GLY A 119 -24.27 8.64 9.77
C GLY A 119 -22.93 8.16 9.18
N PRO A 120 -22.89 6.98 8.55
CA PRO A 120 -21.71 6.54 7.80
C PRO A 120 -21.35 7.59 6.74
N LEU A 121 -20.07 7.94 6.62
CA LEU A 121 -19.65 8.85 5.55
C LEU A 121 -19.81 8.17 4.20
N ASN A 122 -20.33 8.93 3.24
CA ASN A 122 -20.29 8.53 1.85
C ASN A 122 -18.84 8.56 1.36
N ILE A 123 -18.41 7.46 0.77
CA ILE A 123 -17.10 7.33 0.13
C ILE A 123 -17.32 7.44 -1.38
N LEU A 124 -16.76 8.46 -2.01
CA LEU A 124 -16.72 8.54 -3.47
C LEU A 124 -15.69 7.55 -3.99
N VAL A 125 -16.15 6.47 -4.60
CA VAL A 125 -15.29 5.45 -5.20
C VAL A 125 -14.95 5.85 -6.63
N ILE A 126 -13.66 5.96 -6.95
CA ILE A 126 -13.14 6.32 -8.28
C ILE A 126 -12.62 5.07 -8.96
N SER A 127 -13.12 4.78 -10.17
CA SER A 127 -12.83 3.54 -10.90
C SER A 127 -11.34 3.34 -11.18
N GLU A 128 -10.89 2.08 -11.13
CA GLU A 128 -9.56 1.64 -11.59
C GLU A 128 -9.63 0.89 -12.91
N ALA A 129 -10.80 0.87 -13.57
CA ALA A 129 -10.92 0.27 -14.90
C ALA A 129 -10.05 1.00 -15.92
N ASP A 130 -9.49 0.25 -16.87
CA ASP A 130 -8.68 0.77 -17.97
C ASP A 130 -9.34 1.98 -18.64
N GLY A 131 -8.55 3.03 -18.86
CA GLY A 131 -9.02 4.29 -19.44
C GLY A 131 -9.81 5.20 -18.47
N SER A 132 -9.93 4.85 -17.19
CA SER A 132 -10.55 5.75 -16.20
C SER A 132 -9.57 6.81 -15.70
N ASN A 133 -10.00 8.07 -15.76
CA ASN A 133 -9.29 9.17 -15.10
C ASN A 133 -9.42 9.07 -13.59
N ASN A 134 -8.32 8.71 -12.93
CA ASN A 134 -8.22 8.53 -11.50
C ASN A 134 -6.90 9.10 -10.96
N THR A 135 -6.99 10.12 -10.11
CA THR A 135 -5.81 10.74 -9.47
C THR A 135 -5.24 9.92 -8.32
N LEU A 136 -5.92 8.84 -7.92
CA LEU A 136 -5.55 7.93 -6.84
C LEU A 136 -5.05 6.56 -7.34
N ASN A 137 -4.95 6.37 -8.66
CA ASN A 137 -4.45 5.15 -9.30
C ASN A 137 -3.91 5.44 -10.71
N HIS A 138 -2.64 5.12 -10.96
CA HIS A 138 -1.98 5.22 -12.25
C HIS A 138 -2.56 4.23 -13.28
N GLY A 139 -2.25 4.42 -14.58
CA GLY A 139 -2.75 3.53 -15.65
C GLY A 139 -3.16 4.24 -16.95
N LEU A 140 -3.16 5.58 -16.99
CA LEU A 140 -3.50 6.34 -18.20
C LEU A 140 -2.29 6.64 -19.09
N CYS A 141 -1.09 6.66 -18.53
CA CYS A 141 0.11 7.05 -19.24
C CYS A 141 0.74 5.82 -19.91
N SER A 142 0.33 5.50 -21.14
CA SER A 142 0.81 4.29 -21.85
C SER A 142 2.33 4.19 -21.92
N ALA A 143 3.04 5.31 -22.13
CA ALA A 143 4.50 5.29 -22.15
C ALA A 143 5.10 4.89 -20.79
N PHE A 144 4.46 5.25 -19.68
CA PHE A 144 4.91 4.84 -18.35
C PHE A 144 4.59 3.37 -18.06
N GLU A 145 3.44 2.87 -18.52
CA GLU A 145 3.00 1.49 -18.24
C GLU A 145 3.65 0.44 -19.16
N ASP A 146 3.91 0.78 -20.43
CA ASP A 146 4.18 -0.20 -21.48
C ASP A 146 5.47 0.05 -22.30
N ASP A 147 6.07 1.25 -22.24
CA ASP A 147 7.23 1.58 -23.09
C ASP A 147 8.56 1.52 -22.30
N ALA A 148 9.51 0.75 -22.83
CA ALA A 148 10.88 0.78 -22.35
C ALA A 148 11.54 2.17 -22.58
N PRO A 149 12.37 2.67 -21.64
CA PRO A 149 12.81 1.97 -20.42
C PRO A 149 11.88 2.17 -19.21
N PHE A 150 10.76 2.89 -19.35
CA PHE A 150 9.99 3.39 -18.20
C PHE A 150 9.33 2.25 -17.40
N ASP A 151 8.77 1.25 -18.07
CA ASP A 151 8.16 0.07 -17.44
C ASP A 151 9.20 -0.88 -16.83
N GLU A 152 10.42 -0.89 -17.36
CA GLU A 152 11.51 -1.77 -16.94
C GLU A 152 12.40 -1.20 -15.82
N THR A 153 12.47 0.13 -15.67
CA THR A 153 13.49 0.83 -14.83
C THR A 153 13.54 0.30 -13.39
N ALA A 154 12.38 0.04 -12.77
CA ALA A 154 12.30 -0.52 -11.43
C ALA A 154 12.92 -1.93 -11.35
N SER A 155 12.57 -2.77 -12.33
CA SER A 155 13.02 -4.16 -12.39
C SER A 155 14.53 -4.25 -12.65
N ASP A 156 15.09 -3.36 -13.46
CA ASP A 156 16.53 -3.28 -13.74
C ASP A 156 17.34 -2.88 -12.51
N ALA A 157 16.88 -1.85 -11.78
CA ALA A 157 17.51 -1.41 -10.54
C ALA A 157 17.45 -2.52 -9.47
N GLN A 158 16.30 -3.18 -9.34
CA GLN A 158 16.11 -4.30 -8.41
C GLN A 158 16.97 -5.51 -8.80
N SER A 159 17.06 -5.86 -10.08
CA SER A 159 17.87 -6.96 -10.60
C SER A 159 19.36 -6.73 -10.32
N THR A 160 19.84 -5.52 -10.59
CA THR A 160 21.22 -5.11 -10.29
C THR A 160 21.54 -5.31 -8.82
N TRP A 161 20.69 -4.82 -7.92
CA TRP A 161 20.92 -4.97 -6.48
C TRP A 161 20.77 -6.41 -6.00
N LEU A 162 19.75 -7.12 -6.48
CA LEU A 162 19.51 -8.54 -6.17
C LEU A 162 20.73 -9.40 -6.47
N SER A 163 21.43 -9.15 -7.58
CA SER A 163 22.67 -9.85 -7.95
C SER A 163 23.81 -9.69 -6.94
N ILE A 164 23.75 -8.67 -6.09
CA ILE A 164 24.78 -8.36 -5.09
C ILE A 164 24.47 -9.03 -3.75
N PHE A 165 23.25 -8.84 -3.20
CA PHE A 165 22.97 -9.20 -1.81
C PHE A 165 22.33 -10.58 -1.62
N ILE A 166 21.63 -11.10 -2.64
CA ILE A 166 20.91 -12.38 -2.53
C ILE A 166 21.79 -13.62 -2.66
N PRO A 167 22.82 -13.70 -3.53
CA PRO A 167 23.61 -14.93 -3.69
C PRO A 167 24.14 -15.55 -2.38
N PRO A 168 24.75 -14.78 -1.44
CA PRO A 168 25.21 -15.37 -0.18
C PRO A 168 24.05 -15.88 0.71
N ILE A 169 22.87 -15.25 0.65
CA ILE A 169 21.67 -15.65 1.39
C ILE A 169 21.13 -16.95 0.81
N THR A 170 20.99 -17.03 -0.52
CA THR A 170 20.54 -18.23 -1.23
C THR A 170 21.46 -19.41 -0.93
N ALA A 171 22.78 -19.21 -0.96
CA ALA A 171 23.75 -20.25 -0.64
C ALA A 171 23.58 -20.76 0.81
N ARG A 172 23.36 -19.86 1.78
CA ARG A 172 23.10 -20.25 3.18
C ARG A 172 21.79 -21.02 3.32
N LEU A 173 20.71 -20.54 2.74
CA LEU A 173 19.41 -21.23 2.80
C LEU A 173 19.51 -22.63 2.19
N ASN A 174 20.13 -22.78 1.02
CA ASN A 174 20.32 -24.09 0.39
C ASN A 174 21.24 -25.03 1.17
N LYS A 175 22.19 -24.51 1.96
CA LYS A 175 22.97 -25.31 2.90
C LYS A 175 22.11 -25.82 4.07
N ASN A 176 21.22 -24.99 4.61
CA ASN A 176 20.35 -25.34 5.74
C ASN A 176 19.12 -26.16 5.32
N LEU A 177 18.72 -26.05 4.06
CA LEU A 177 17.60 -26.74 3.42
C LEU A 177 18.14 -27.63 2.29
N ALA A 178 19.00 -28.58 2.65
CA ALA A 178 19.65 -29.46 1.68
C ALA A 178 18.61 -30.16 0.79
N GLY A 179 18.75 -29.99 -0.53
CA GLY A 179 17.82 -30.49 -1.54
C GLY A 179 16.85 -29.44 -2.10
N ALA A 180 16.62 -28.32 -1.41
CA ALA A 180 15.69 -27.29 -1.86
C ALA A 180 16.09 -26.65 -3.19
N ASN A 181 17.38 -26.36 -3.39
CA ASN A 181 17.91 -25.69 -4.59
C ASN A 181 17.09 -24.44 -4.97
N LEU A 182 16.93 -23.54 -3.99
CA LEU A 182 16.25 -22.27 -4.12
C LEU A 182 16.99 -21.36 -5.10
N SER A 183 16.23 -20.68 -5.96
CA SER A 183 16.72 -19.57 -6.77
C SER A 183 16.82 -18.27 -5.95
N SER A 184 17.40 -17.23 -6.55
CA SER A 184 17.39 -15.89 -5.98
C SER A 184 15.96 -15.33 -5.82
N SER A 185 15.07 -15.58 -6.77
CA SER A 185 13.66 -15.16 -6.67
C SER A 185 12.91 -15.91 -5.58
N GLU A 186 13.15 -17.21 -5.41
CA GLU A 186 12.57 -17.99 -4.31
C GLU A 186 13.16 -17.57 -2.95
N THR A 187 14.41 -17.10 -2.92
CA THR A 187 15.01 -16.50 -1.71
C THR A 187 14.30 -15.20 -1.33
N ILE A 188 13.97 -14.34 -2.31
CA ILE A 188 13.12 -13.16 -2.08
C ILE A 188 11.73 -13.58 -1.59
N SER A 189 11.09 -14.59 -2.19
CA SER A 189 9.82 -15.13 -1.69
C SER A 189 9.89 -15.54 -0.20
N MET A 190 11.00 -16.14 0.24
CA MET A 190 11.22 -16.48 1.65
C MET A 190 11.36 -15.25 2.54
N MET A 191 11.93 -14.14 2.04
CA MET A 191 11.96 -12.86 2.74
C MET A 191 10.57 -12.22 2.78
N ASP A 192 9.84 -12.20 1.66
CA ASP A 192 8.48 -11.65 1.56
C ASP A 192 7.52 -12.34 2.54
N LEU A 193 7.68 -13.65 2.78
CA LEU A 193 6.86 -14.42 3.72
C LEU A 193 6.97 -13.95 5.17
N CYS A 194 8.05 -13.27 5.58
CA CYS A 194 8.17 -12.70 6.93
C CYS A 194 7.08 -11.65 7.21
N PRO A 195 7.00 -10.50 6.49
CA PRO A 195 5.98 -9.50 6.76
C PRO A 195 4.57 -10.05 6.51
N PHE A 196 4.33 -10.83 5.45
CA PHE A 196 2.99 -11.35 5.16
C PHE A 196 2.46 -12.28 6.25
N ASN A 197 3.27 -13.19 6.78
CA ASN A 197 2.84 -14.02 7.91
C ASN A 197 2.69 -13.23 9.20
N THR A 198 3.52 -12.21 9.40
CA THR A 198 3.47 -11.37 10.61
C THR A 198 2.13 -10.62 10.69
N VAL A 199 1.72 -9.97 9.61
CA VAL A 199 0.46 -9.18 9.58
C VAL A 199 -0.78 -10.02 9.33
N ALA A 200 -0.64 -11.29 8.96
CA ALA A 200 -1.76 -12.25 8.95
C ALA A 200 -2.16 -12.67 10.37
N SER A 201 -1.26 -12.58 11.35
CA SER A 201 -1.61 -12.70 12.75
C SER A 201 -2.35 -11.45 13.23
N ALA A 202 -3.52 -11.62 13.85
CA ALA A 202 -4.30 -10.50 14.40
C ALA A 202 -3.50 -9.66 15.42
N ALA A 203 -2.54 -10.27 16.11
CA ALA A 203 -1.67 -9.58 17.08
C ALA A 203 -0.38 -9.02 16.46
N GLY A 204 -0.13 -9.20 15.15
CA GLY A 204 1.12 -8.80 14.51
C GLY A 204 2.34 -9.57 15.03
N ALA A 205 2.15 -10.83 15.45
CA ALA A 205 3.23 -11.65 16.00
C ALA A 205 4.30 -11.91 14.94
N VAL A 206 5.56 -11.57 15.25
CA VAL A 206 6.69 -11.67 14.31
C VAL A 206 6.83 -13.12 13.82
N SER A 207 6.79 -13.28 12.50
CA SER A 207 6.84 -14.58 11.85
C SER A 207 8.19 -15.28 12.05
N PRO A 208 8.23 -16.61 12.21
CA PRO A 208 9.47 -17.38 12.20
C PRO A 208 10.32 -17.21 10.92
N PHE A 209 9.70 -16.89 9.78
CA PHE A 209 10.43 -16.55 8.55
C PHE A 209 11.39 -15.37 8.76
N CYS A 210 11.03 -14.43 9.64
CA CYS A 210 11.84 -13.25 9.92
C CYS A 210 13.21 -13.60 10.50
N HIS A 211 13.29 -14.70 11.26
CA HIS A 211 14.52 -15.16 11.91
C HIS A 211 15.44 -15.96 10.98
N LEU A 212 15.04 -16.27 9.74
CA LEU A 212 15.92 -16.90 8.74
C LEU A 212 16.97 -15.92 8.18
N PHE A 213 16.79 -14.62 8.45
CA PHE A 213 17.58 -13.54 7.89
C PHE A 213 18.10 -12.63 9.00
N SER A 214 19.34 -12.17 8.83
CA SER A 214 19.98 -11.25 9.77
C SER A 214 19.46 -9.83 9.61
N GLN A 215 19.66 -8.98 10.62
CA GLN A 215 19.33 -7.56 10.52
C GLN A 215 20.03 -6.86 9.34
N ARG A 216 21.27 -7.26 9.01
CA ARG A 216 21.99 -6.72 7.84
C ARG A 216 21.26 -7.06 6.55
N GLU A 217 20.76 -8.29 6.42
CA GLU A 217 20.03 -8.74 5.22
C GLU A 217 18.67 -8.06 5.11
N TRP A 218 17.99 -7.83 6.24
CA TRP A 218 16.78 -7.02 6.26
C TRP A 218 17.03 -5.59 5.77
N ARG A 219 18.16 -4.97 6.10
CA ARG A 219 18.53 -3.65 5.53
C ARG A 219 18.77 -3.71 4.01
N GLN A 220 19.37 -4.80 3.52
CA GLN A 220 19.55 -4.96 2.06
C GLN A 220 18.23 -5.17 1.34
N TYR A 221 17.30 -5.92 1.94
CA TYR A 221 15.95 -6.13 1.43
C TYR A 221 15.09 -4.85 1.50
N ASP A 222 15.21 -4.08 2.58
CA ASP A 222 14.58 -2.77 2.69
C ASP A 222 15.06 -1.81 1.58
N TYR A 223 16.37 -1.79 1.32
CA TYR A 223 16.92 -1.03 0.19
C TYR A 223 16.45 -1.58 -1.16
N TYR A 224 16.37 -2.91 -1.33
CA TYR A 224 15.79 -3.53 -2.53
C TYR A 224 14.36 -3.07 -2.80
N GLN A 225 13.50 -3.00 -1.77
CA GLN A 225 12.14 -2.50 -1.91
C GLN A 225 12.11 -1.00 -2.20
N SER A 226 13.01 -0.23 -1.57
CA SER A 226 13.17 1.21 -1.83
C SER A 226 13.57 1.48 -3.28
N LEU A 227 14.48 0.69 -3.85
CA LEU A 227 14.86 0.79 -5.26
C LEU A 227 13.65 0.57 -6.18
N GLY A 228 12.83 -0.45 -5.91
CA GLY A 228 11.63 -0.72 -6.69
C GLY A 228 10.63 0.45 -6.70
N LYS A 229 10.44 1.13 -5.56
CA LYS A 229 9.58 2.32 -5.50
C LYS A 229 10.23 3.55 -6.12
N TYR A 230 11.52 3.80 -5.84
CA TYR A 230 12.22 4.97 -6.32
C TYR A 230 12.35 4.99 -7.86
N TYR A 231 12.77 3.85 -8.44
CA TYR A 231 12.94 3.69 -9.87
C TYR A 231 11.66 3.28 -10.62
N GLY A 232 10.60 2.91 -9.89
CA GLY A 232 9.28 2.67 -10.48
C GLY A 232 8.41 3.91 -10.54
N TYR A 233 8.25 4.62 -9.43
CA TYR A 233 7.20 5.63 -9.26
C TYR A 233 7.71 6.97 -8.75
N SER A 234 9.02 7.12 -8.53
CA SER A 234 9.64 8.39 -8.08
C SER A 234 10.67 8.87 -9.12
N PHE A 235 11.57 9.75 -8.70
CA PHE A 235 12.56 10.42 -9.54
C PHE A 235 13.55 9.50 -10.26
N GLY A 236 13.63 8.22 -9.89
CA GLY A 236 14.41 7.24 -10.64
C GLY A 236 13.77 6.89 -11.99
N ASN A 237 12.47 7.12 -12.14
CA ASN A 237 11.74 7.02 -13.41
C ASN A 237 11.43 8.43 -13.92
N ALA A 238 11.76 8.73 -15.18
CA ALA A 238 11.51 10.06 -15.75
C ALA A 238 10.01 10.41 -15.84
N LEU A 239 9.13 9.41 -15.86
CA LEU A 239 7.67 9.56 -15.85
C LEU A 239 7.04 9.17 -14.50
N GLY A 240 7.85 8.88 -13.47
CA GLY A 240 7.32 8.53 -12.14
C GLY A 240 6.54 9.68 -11.50
N PRO A 241 7.15 10.86 -11.29
CA PRO A 241 6.47 12.00 -10.67
C PRO A 241 5.27 12.50 -11.49
N SER A 242 5.26 12.33 -12.82
CA SER A 242 4.13 12.79 -13.64
C SER A 242 2.83 12.07 -13.31
N GLN A 243 2.87 10.84 -12.79
CA GLN A 243 1.67 10.12 -12.37
C GLN A 243 0.97 10.78 -11.18
N GLY A 244 1.68 11.59 -10.39
CA GLY A 244 1.17 12.31 -9.21
C GLY A 244 0.63 13.72 -9.48
N VAL A 245 0.74 14.23 -10.72
CA VAL A 245 0.41 15.63 -11.05
C VAL A 245 -1.09 15.91 -10.91
N GLY A 246 -1.96 15.00 -11.33
CA GLY A 246 -3.42 15.19 -11.22
C GLY A 246 -3.87 15.40 -9.78
N PHE A 247 -3.42 14.56 -8.84
CA PHE A 247 -3.70 14.75 -7.40
C PHE A 247 -3.08 16.04 -6.86
N THR A 248 -1.89 16.40 -7.33
CA THR A 248 -1.23 17.65 -6.92
C THR A 248 -2.05 18.88 -7.32
N ASN A 249 -2.61 18.88 -8.54
CA ASN A 249 -3.50 19.95 -9.01
C ASN A 249 -4.84 19.96 -8.27
N GLU A 250 -5.40 18.81 -7.89
CA GLU A 250 -6.55 18.74 -6.99
C GLU A 250 -6.23 19.30 -5.59
N LEU A 251 -5.04 19.00 -5.05
CA LEU A 251 -4.61 19.54 -3.75
C LEU A 251 -4.46 21.06 -3.81
N ILE A 252 -3.87 21.59 -4.88
CA ILE A 252 -3.78 23.04 -5.14
C ILE A 252 -5.18 23.65 -5.14
N ALA A 253 -6.12 23.06 -5.89
CA ALA A 253 -7.51 23.53 -5.95
C ALA A 253 -8.17 23.61 -4.55
N ARG A 254 -7.96 22.59 -3.71
CA ARG A 254 -8.46 22.58 -2.31
C ARG A 254 -7.76 23.61 -1.42
N LEU A 255 -6.46 23.86 -1.63
CA LEU A 255 -5.68 24.85 -0.87
C LEU A 255 -6.07 26.29 -1.22
N THR A 256 -6.40 26.54 -2.49
CA THR A 256 -6.65 27.90 -3.00
C THR A 256 -8.13 28.21 -3.20
N ASP A 257 -9.05 27.29 -2.85
CA ASP A 257 -10.49 27.42 -3.12
C ASP A 257 -10.76 27.83 -4.58
N SER A 258 -10.12 27.12 -5.52
CA SER A 258 -10.20 27.41 -6.96
C SER A 258 -10.51 26.15 -7.75
N PRO A 259 -11.16 26.23 -8.92
CA PRO A 259 -11.39 25.07 -9.78
C PRO A 259 -10.10 24.32 -10.09
N VAL A 260 -10.19 22.99 -10.23
CA VAL A 260 -9.05 22.16 -10.66
C VAL A 260 -8.62 22.58 -12.06
N VAL A 261 -7.32 22.86 -12.22
CA VAL A 261 -6.68 23.10 -13.52
C VAL A 261 -5.68 21.98 -13.73
N ASP A 262 -6.08 21.00 -14.51
CA ASP A 262 -5.30 19.82 -14.82
C ASP A 262 -5.70 19.29 -16.20
N SER A 263 -4.81 18.57 -16.86
CA SER A 263 -5.08 17.85 -18.11
C SER A 263 -4.33 16.52 -18.14
N THR A 264 -4.13 15.91 -16.97
CA THR A 264 -3.36 14.67 -16.78
C THR A 264 -4.31 13.53 -16.38
N SER A 265 -4.39 13.20 -15.09
CA SER A 265 -5.19 12.09 -14.56
C SER A 265 -6.49 12.52 -13.88
N SER A 266 -6.77 13.82 -13.78
CA SER A 266 -8.04 14.32 -13.20
C SER A 266 -9.27 13.96 -14.03
N ASN A 267 -10.40 13.79 -13.35
CA ASN A 267 -11.69 13.58 -14.02
C ASN A 267 -12.50 14.87 -13.96
N HIS A 268 -12.52 15.63 -15.06
CA HIS A 268 -13.21 16.92 -15.12
C HIS A 268 -14.71 16.85 -14.78
N THR A 269 -15.38 15.71 -14.99
CA THR A 269 -16.80 15.55 -14.60
C THR A 269 -16.96 15.44 -13.09
N LEU A 270 -16.05 14.75 -12.41
CA LEU A 270 -16.05 14.65 -10.94
C LEU A 270 -15.59 15.97 -10.31
N ASP A 271 -14.55 16.59 -10.86
CA ASP A 271 -13.88 17.74 -10.24
C ASP A 271 -14.61 19.07 -10.45
N SER A 272 -15.51 19.14 -11.44
CA SER A 272 -16.34 20.34 -11.69
C SER A 272 -17.61 20.40 -10.84
N ARG A 273 -17.91 19.36 -10.05
CA ARG A 273 -19.16 19.28 -9.26
C ARG A 273 -18.87 19.30 -7.77
N ASN A 274 -19.50 20.23 -7.06
CA ASN A 274 -19.33 20.37 -5.60
C ASN A 274 -19.72 19.09 -4.80
N VAL A 275 -20.59 18.24 -5.35
CA VAL A 275 -20.98 16.97 -4.71
C VAL A 275 -19.89 15.90 -4.75
N THR A 276 -18.98 15.95 -5.72
CA THR A 276 -17.91 14.97 -5.95
C THR A 276 -16.51 15.56 -5.77
N PHE A 277 -16.39 16.88 -5.74
CA PHE A 277 -15.17 17.59 -5.41
C PHE A 277 -15.51 18.92 -4.72
N PRO A 278 -15.87 18.89 -3.42
CA PRO A 278 -16.25 20.10 -2.70
C PRO A 278 -15.04 20.99 -2.43
N LEU A 279 -15.16 22.27 -2.78
CA LEU A 279 -14.23 23.33 -2.40
C LEU A 279 -14.82 24.14 -1.24
N SER A 280 -13.96 24.69 -0.39
CA SER A 280 -14.40 25.48 0.75
C SER A 280 -13.40 26.57 1.11
N ARG A 281 -13.91 27.79 1.24
CA ARG A 281 -13.21 28.94 1.85
C ARG A 281 -13.05 28.81 3.37
N GLY A 282 -13.80 27.90 3.99
CA GLY A 282 -13.83 27.70 5.43
C GLY A 282 -12.98 26.51 5.88
N PRO A 283 -13.02 26.18 7.19
CA PRO A 283 -12.42 24.97 7.69
C PRO A 283 -13.02 23.72 7.03
N SER A 284 -12.16 22.83 6.54
CA SER A 284 -12.53 21.63 5.77
C SER A 284 -11.56 20.48 6.08
N LEU A 285 -12.08 19.25 5.97
CA LEU A 285 -11.34 18.00 6.13
C LEU A 285 -11.53 17.15 4.86
N TYR A 286 -10.47 16.53 4.39
CA TYR A 286 -10.48 15.64 3.22
C TYR A 286 -9.68 14.38 3.53
N ALA A 287 -10.15 13.23 3.04
CA ALA A 287 -9.46 11.95 3.17
C ALA A 287 -9.51 11.17 1.86
N ASP A 288 -8.35 10.91 1.28
CA ASP A 288 -8.21 10.13 0.04
C ASP A 288 -7.46 8.82 0.32
N PHE A 289 -7.97 7.71 -0.22
CA PHE A 289 -7.40 6.37 -0.05
C PHE A 289 -6.91 5.81 -1.39
N SER A 290 -5.66 5.35 -1.42
CA SER A 290 -4.91 5.01 -2.64
C SER A 290 -3.94 3.84 -2.39
N HIS A 291 -3.02 3.59 -3.33
CA HIS A 291 -1.97 2.56 -3.24
C HIS A 291 -0.60 3.19 -2.99
N ASP A 292 0.40 2.34 -2.70
CA ASP A 292 1.77 2.78 -2.44
C ASP A 292 2.48 3.35 -3.66
N ASN A 293 2.21 2.81 -4.85
CA ASN A 293 2.74 3.32 -6.11
C ASN A 293 2.34 4.77 -6.33
N ASP A 294 1.03 5.04 -6.27
CA ASP A 294 0.45 6.36 -6.50
C ASP A 294 0.90 7.36 -5.46
N MET A 295 0.91 6.97 -4.18
CA MET A 295 1.43 7.83 -3.12
C MET A 295 2.90 8.19 -3.35
N THR A 296 3.72 7.25 -3.83
CA THR A 296 5.13 7.52 -4.15
C THR A 296 5.24 8.56 -5.28
N ALA A 297 4.44 8.42 -6.33
CA ALA A 297 4.39 9.39 -7.42
C ALA A 297 3.89 10.77 -6.96
N ILE A 298 2.81 10.80 -6.19
CA ILE A 298 2.25 12.03 -5.60
C ILE A 298 3.28 12.73 -4.72
N PHE A 299 3.95 12.02 -3.82
CA PHE A 299 4.99 12.61 -2.98
C PHE A 299 6.18 13.15 -3.76
N SER A 300 6.44 12.60 -4.95
CA SER A 300 7.50 13.08 -5.84
C SER A 300 7.06 14.27 -6.69
N ALA A 301 5.75 14.46 -6.88
CA ALA A 301 5.16 15.57 -7.63
C ALA A 301 4.94 16.83 -6.77
N LEU A 302 4.81 16.66 -5.44
CA LEU A 302 4.66 17.73 -4.44
C LEU A 302 5.99 18.43 -4.13
#